data_AF-A0A4Y2UM74-F1
#
_entry.id   AF-A0A4Y2UM74-F1
#
_cell.length_a   1.000
_cell.length_b   1.000
_cell.length_c   1.000
_cell.angle_alpha   90.00
_cell.angle_beta   90.00
_cell.angle_gamma   90.00
#
_symmetry.space_group_name_H-M   'P 1'
#
loop_
_entity.id
_entity.type
_entity.pdbx_description
1 polymer ?
#
loop_
_entity_poly.entity_id
_entity_poly.type
_entity_poly.pdbx_seq_one_letter_code
_entity_poly.pdbx_strand_id
1 'polypeptide(L)'
;CPCENGYCVYKYANSDRILVCQCNSGYEEFNGYCKECDCGVGHCEFDSKGEKICKCFDGFYEREGRCRTCGCNGWSDMKTKCEVTGNVKRCFCREGFQDVFGHCEGEDINFDT
;
A
#
# COMPACT_ATOMS: atom_id res chain seq x y z
N CYS A 1 -2.70 22.08 21.33
CA CYS A 1 -2.35 21.51 20.02
C CYS A 1 -2.99 20.13 19.94
N PRO A 2 -3.87 19.86 18.97
CA PRO A 2 -4.66 18.63 18.92
C PRO A 2 -3.98 17.48 18.14
N CYS A 3 -2.71 17.61 17.73
CA CYS A 3 -2.08 16.66 16.81
C CYS A 3 -1.89 15.24 17.36
N GLU A 4 -1.87 15.05 18.70
CA GLU A 4 -1.63 13.76 19.39
C GLU A 4 -0.33 13.05 18.96
N ASN A 5 -0.34 12.36 17.82
CA ASN A 5 0.78 11.63 17.23
C ASN A 5 1.70 12.54 16.39
N GLY A 6 2.02 13.70 16.94
CA GLY A 6 2.85 14.71 16.29
C GLY A 6 2.94 15.97 17.13
N TYR A 7 3.51 17.02 16.53
CA TYR A 7 3.64 18.32 17.18
C TYR A 7 3.15 19.43 16.26
N CYS A 8 2.68 20.52 16.85
CA CYS A 8 2.23 21.66 16.08
C CYS A 8 3.41 22.54 15.67
N VAL A 9 3.40 22.99 14.42
CA VAL A 9 4.34 23.99 13.91
C VAL A 9 3.58 25.14 13.26
N TYR A 10 4.12 26.34 13.34
CA TYR A 10 3.58 27.48 12.61
C TYR A 10 4.10 27.45 11.17
N LYS A 11 3.19 27.55 10.20
CA LYS A 11 3.52 27.79 8.79
C LYS A 11 2.87 29.08 8.31
N TYR A 12 3.46 29.68 7.29
CA TYR A 12 2.89 30.85 6.62
C TYR A 12 2.13 30.39 5.39
N ALA A 13 0.85 30.75 5.31
CA ALA A 13 0.00 30.53 4.15
C ALA A 13 -0.66 31.87 3.79
N ASN A 14 -0.42 32.40 2.59
CA ASN A 14 -0.98 33.67 2.12
C ASN A 14 -0.84 34.85 3.11
N SER A 15 0.34 34.98 3.73
CA SER A 15 0.66 35.98 4.78
C SER A 15 -0.02 35.78 6.14
N ASP A 16 -0.85 34.74 6.29
CA ASP A 16 -1.39 34.33 7.58
C ASP A 16 -0.52 33.25 8.24
N ARG A 17 -0.43 33.31 9.57
CA ARG A 17 0.28 32.31 10.37
C ARG A 17 -0.70 31.23 10.82
N ILE A 18 -0.65 30.08 10.16
CA ILE A 18 -1.49 28.92 10.49
C ILE A 18 -0.72 27.94 11.37
N LEU A 19 -1.45 27.23 12.24
CA LEU A 19 -0.90 26.14 13.05
C LEU A 19 -1.22 24.82 12.33
N VAL A 20 -0.20 24.05 11.99
CA VAL A 20 -0.35 22.75 11.30
C VAL A 20 0.32 21.65 12.11
N CYS A 21 -0.11 20.41 11.89
CA CYS A 21 0.54 19.25 12.49
C CYS A 21 1.74 18.80 11.66
N GLN A 22 2.83 18.50 12.36
CA GLN A 22 3.94 17.72 11.83
C GLN A 22 3.88 16.35 12.53
N CYS A 23 3.49 15.33 11.77
CA CYS A 23 3.14 14.03 12.31
C CYS A 23 4.36 13.10 12.42
N ASN A 24 4.27 12.16 13.36
CA ASN A 24 5.26 11.10 13.53
C ASN A 24 5.20 10.11 12.36
N SER A 25 6.24 9.31 12.18
CA SER A 25 6.26 8.25 11.17
C SER A 25 5.05 7.33 11.28
N GLY A 26 4.39 7.04 10.16
CA GLY A 26 3.15 6.24 10.10
C GLY A 26 1.88 7.05 10.36
N TYR A 27 1.96 8.37 10.52
CA TYR A 27 0.82 9.28 10.63
C TYR A 27 0.96 10.40 9.62
N GLU A 28 -0.18 10.86 9.09
CA GLU A 28 -0.24 12.00 8.17
C GLU A 28 -1.26 13.02 8.68
N GLU A 29 -1.03 14.29 8.36
CA GLU A 29 -1.93 15.37 8.77
C GLU A 29 -3.25 15.26 7.99
N PHE A 30 -4.37 15.29 8.72
CA PHE A 30 -5.70 15.33 8.14
C PHE A 30 -6.63 16.17 9.03
N ASN A 31 -7.12 17.28 8.48
CA ASN A 31 -8.07 18.19 9.14
C ASN A 31 -7.63 18.70 10.52
N GLY A 32 -6.33 18.94 10.71
CA GLY A 32 -5.74 19.49 11.93
C GLY A 32 -5.34 18.43 12.97
N TYR A 33 -5.33 17.14 12.61
CA TYR A 33 -4.95 16.04 13.48
C TYR A 33 -3.99 15.08 12.76
N CYS A 34 -3.16 14.35 13.49
CA CYS A 34 -2.37 13.27 12.91
C CYS A 34 -3.17 11.98 12.90
N LYS A 35 -3.61 11.55 11.73
CA LYS A 35 -4.36 10.31 11.52
C LYS A 35 -3.41 9.20 11.05
N GLU A 36 -3.61 7.99 11.53
CA GLU A 36 -2.77 6.84 11.16
C GLU A 36 -2.79 6.61 9.65
N CYS A 37 -1.62 6.68 9.03
CA CYS A 37 -1.39 6.55 7.59
C CYS A 37 -0.17 5.65 7.37
N ASP A 38 -0.35 4.36 7.63
CA ASP A 38 0.67 3.35 7.37
C ASP A 38 0.31 2.49 6.15
N CYS A 39 1.15 2.60 5.12
CA CYS A 39 1.11 1.78 3.92
C CYS A 39 2.27 0.76 3.88
N GLY A 40 3.15 0.70 4.88
CA GLY A 40 4.38 -0.07 4.81
C GLY A 40 5.35 0.50 3.77
N VAL A 41 5.60 -0.23 2.69
CA VAL A 41 6.56 0.16 1.64
C VAL A 41 5.89 0.98 0.54
N GLY A 42 5.56 2.22 0.86
CA GLY A 42 4.95 3.17 -0.06
C GLY A 42 4.66 4.52 0.58
N HIS A 43 4.18 5.47 -0.23
CA HIS A 43 3.65 6.73 0.28
C HIS A 43 2.20 6.57 0.70
N CYS A 44 1.83 7.21 1.79
CA CYS A 44 0.48 7.25 2.31
C CYS A 44 -0.07 8.67 2.23
N GLU A 45 -1.32 8.81 1.80
CA GLU A 45 -2.05 10.08 1.82
C GLU A 45 -3.54 9.81 2.11
N PHE A 46 -4.30 10.87 2.38
CA PHE A 46 -5.76 10.79 2.51
C PHE A 46 -6.46 11.49 1.36
N ASP A 47 -7.57 10.93 0.91
CA ASP A 47 -8.47 11.61 -0.01
C ASP A 47 -9.29 12.70 0.71
N SER A 48 -10.14 13.41 -0.04
CA SER A 48 -10.99 14.48 0.52
C SER A 48 -12.03 14.01 1.54
N LYS A 49 -12.33 12.71 1.58
CA LYS A 49 -13.22 12.08 2.57
C LYS A 49 -12.46 11.53 3.78
N GLY A 50 -11.12 11.54 3.72
CA GLY A 50 -10.25 10.95 4.74
C GLY A 50 -10.00 9.46 4.56
N GLU A 51 -10.34 8.90 3.39
CA GLU A 51 -10.00 7.51 3.05
C GLU A 51 -8.51 7.41 2.74
N LYS A 52 -7.87 6.37 3.27
CA LYS A 52 -6.43 6.16 3.11
C LYS A 52 -6.12 5.71 1.69
N ILE A 53 -5.19 6.38 1.03
CA ILE A 53 -4.65 6.03 -0.28
C ILE A 53 -3.19 5.63 -0.11
N CYS A 54 -2.83 4.46 -0.63
CA CYS A 54 -1.45 3.99 -0.68
C CYS A 54 -0.90 4.07 -2.11
N LYS A 55 0.21 4.78 -2.28
CA LYS A 55 1.02 4.81 -3.50
C LYS A 55 2.26 3.94 -3.28
N CYS A 56 2.19 2.71 -3.74
CA CYS A 56 3.25 1.73 -3.50
C CYS A 56 4.49 1.98 -4.37
N PHE A 57 5.66 1.65 -3.83
CA PHE A 57 6.91 1.70 -4.61
C PHE A 57 6.96 0.58 -5.64
N ASP A 58 7.86 0.70 -6.62
CA ASP A 58 8.04 -0.28 -7.68
C ASP A 58 8.24 -1.70 -7.12
N GLY A 59 7.50 -2.66 -7.67
CA GLY A 59 7.49 -4.05 -7.20
C GLY A 59 6.53 -4.34 -6.03
N PHE A 60 5.80 -3.33 -5.55
CA PHE A 60 4.76 -3.45 -4.54
C PHE A 60 3.39 -3.04 -5.10
N TYR A 61 2.32 -3.54 -4.50
CA TYR A 61 0.95 -3.19 -4.86
C TYR A 61 0.08 -3.05 -3.61
N GLU A 62 -1.01 -2.29 -3.71
CA GLU A 62 -1.93 -2.06 -2.61
C GLU A 62 -2.83 -3.29 -2.41
N ARG A 63 -2.85 -3.80 -1.18
CA ARG A 63 -3.75 -4.88 -0.74
C ARG A 63 -4.11 -4.66 0.72
N GLU A 64 -5.42 -4.67 1.01
CA GLU A 64 -5.95 -4.50 2.36
C GLU A 64 -5.45 -3.19 3.01
N GLY A 65 -5.32 -2.12 2.23
CA GLY A 65 -4.87 -0.82 2.70
C GLY A 65 -3.37 -0.76 3.02
N ARG A 66 -2.53 -1.67 2.51
CA ARG A 66 -1.07 -1.64 2.66
C ARG A 66 -0.36 -2.08 1.40
N CYS A 67 0.85 -1.57 1.19
CA CYS A 67 1.73 -2.00 0.12
C CYS A 67 2.41 -3.32 0.47
N ARG A 68 2.19 -4.32 -0.39
CA ARG A 68 2.76 -5.67 -0.24
C ARG A 68 3.66 -5.95 -1.43
N THR A 69 4.74 -6.69 -1.19
CA THR A 69 5.63 -7.17 -2.26
C THR A 69 4.80 -7.95 -3.26
N CYS A 70 5.17 -7.93 -4.53
CA CYS A 70 4.57 -8.87 -5.44
C CYS A 70 5.06 -10.30 -5.23
N GLY A 71 4.42 -11.01 -4.29
CA GLY A 71 4.51 -12.46 -4.16
C GLY A 71 3.26 -13.09 -4.76
N CYS A 72 3.41 -13.98 -5.73
CA CYS A 72 2.31 -14.78 -6.30
C CYS A 72 2.22 -16.16 -5.60
N ASN A 73 2.57 -16.19 -4.33
CA ASN A 73 3.00 -17.39 -3.60
C ASN A 73 1.80 -18.32 -3.31
N GLY A 74 1.47 -19.21 -4.24
CA GLY A 74 0.97 -20.54 -3.90
C GLY A 74 2.14 -21.38 -3.36
N TRP A 75 1.86 -22.41 -2.56
CA TRP A 75 2.86 -23.29 -1.92
C TRP A 75 3.91 -23.90 -2.88
N SER A 76 3.71 -23.83 -4.20
CA SER A 76 4.48 -24.52 -5.23
C SER A 76 5.36 -23.62 -6.13
N ASP A 77 5.40 -22.29 -5.93
CA ASP A 77 5.77 -21.42 -7.05
C ASP A 77 6.88 -20.36 -6.82
N MET A 78 8.11 -20.84 -6.64
CA MET A 78 9.34 -20.02 -6.56
C MET A 78 9.76 -19.36 -7.91
N LYS A 79 8.97 -19.52 -8.98
CA LYS A 79 9.31 -19.06 -10.36
C LYS A 79 8.19 -18.26 -11.04
N THR A 80 7.16 -17.84 -10.31
CA THR A 80 6.09 -17.02 -10.90
C THR A 80 6.61 -15.61 -11.18
N LYS A 81 6.53 -15.16 -12.43
CA LYS A 81 6.81 -13.75 -12.75
C LYS A 81 5.62 -12.93 -12.26
N CYS A 82 5.89 -11.79 -11.64
CA CYS A 82 4.86 -10.80 -11.35
C CYS A 82 5.16 -9.51 -12.09
N GLU A 83 4.13 -8.91 -12.69
CA GLU A 83 4.19 -7.53 -13.14
C GLU A 83 3.18 -6.69 -12.38
N VAL A 84 3.60 -5.50 -11.99
CA VAL A 84 2.74 -4.45 -11.44
C VAL A 84 2.67 -3.36 -12.50
N THR A 85 1.47 -3.04 -12.96
CA THR A 85 1.21 -1.89 -13.84
C THR A 85 0.25 -0.94 -13.12
N GLY A 86 0.76 0.20 -12.65
CA GLY A 86 0.02 1.06 -11.72
C GLY A 86 -0.21 0.36 -10.39
N ASN A 87 -1.46 0.31 -9.91
CA ASN A 87 -1.85 -0.44 -8.70
C ASN A 87 -2.41 -1.85 -9.03
N VAL A 88 -2.35 -2.27 -10.29
CA VAL A 88 -2.85 -3.58 -10.71
C VAL A 88 -1.68 -4.56 -10.72
N LYS A 89 -1.80 -5.60 -9.90
CA LYS A 89 -0.94 -6.78 -9.92
C LYS A 89 -1.44 -7.79 -10.95
N ARG A 90 -0.51 -8.40 -11.68
CA ARG A 90 -0.75 -9.58 -12.52
C ARG A 90 0.29 -10.65 -12.21
N CYS A 91 -0.19 -11.84 -11.85
CA CYS A 91 0.64 -13.03 -11.73
C CYS A 91 0.68 -13.79 -13.06
N PHE A 92 1.90 -14.16 -13.49
CA PHE A 92 2.11 -15.08 -14.60
C PHE A 92 2.34 -16.48 -14.04
N CYS A 93 1.23 -17.16 -13.80
CA CYS A 93 1.21 -18.51 -13.23
C CYS A 93 1.77 -19.56 -14.18
N ARG A 94 2.28 -20.66 -13.63
CA ARG A 94 2.65 -21.84 -14.42
C ARG A 94 1.44 -22.45 -15.11
N GLU A 95 1.69 -23.26 -16.13
CA GLU A 95 0.64 -24.05 -16.79
C GLU A 95 -0.14 -24.88 -15.75
N GLY A 96 -1.48 -24.85 -15.84
CA GLY A 96 -2.37 -25.46 -14.85
C GLY A 96 -2.82 -24.54 -13.71
N PHE A 97 -2.23 -23.35 -13.57
CA PHE A 97 -2.56 -22.38 -12.52
C PHE A 97 -3.10 -21.07 -13.10
N GLN A 98 -3.99 -20.39 -12.37
CA GLN A 98 -4.60 -19.11 -12.73
C GLN A 98 -4.44 -18.09 -11.60
N ASP A 99 -4.34 -16.81 -11.96
CA ASP A 99 -4.29 -15.70 -11.00
C ASP A 99 -5.69 -15.48 -10.40
N VAL A 100 -5.82 -15.84 -9.13
CA VAL A 100 -7.01 -15.62 -8.30
C VAL A 100 -6.63 -14.67 -7.18
N PHE A 101 -7.08 -13.42 -7.28
CA PHE A 101 -6.83 -12.35 -6.31
C PHE A 101 -5.35 -12.15 -5.94
N GLY A 102 -4.43 -12.35 -6.90
CA GLY A 102 -3.00 -12.20 -6.70
C GLY A 102 -2.30 -13.46 -6.21
N HIS A 103 -2.92 -14.63 -6.33
CA HIS A 103 -2.33 -15.92 -6.01
C HIS A 103 -2.50 -16.86 -7.21
N CYS A 104 -1.50 -17.70 -7.47
CA CYS A 104 -1.66 -18.75 -8.46
C CYS A 104 -2.39 -19.94 -7.82
N GLU A 105 -3.63 -20.16 -8.24
CA GLU A 105 -4.47 -21.28 -7.81
C GLU A 105 -4.67 -22.25 -8.98
N GLY A 106 -4.57 -23.55 -8.72
CA GLY A 106 -4.63 -24.60 -9.73
C GLY A 106 -4.30 -25.96 -9.12
N GLU A 107 -4.55 -27.03 -9.87
CA GLU A 107 -4.15 -28.38 -9.49
C GLU A 107 -2.86 -28.74 -10.22
N ASP A 108 -1.85 -29.22 -9.47
CA ASP A 108 -0.64 -29.78 -10.06
C ASP A 108 -1.00 -31.05 -10.83
N ILE A 109 -1.11 -30.95 -12.17
CA ILE A 109 -1.45 -32.08 -13.06
C ILE A 109 -0.32 -33.12 -13.21
N ASN A 110 0.71 -33.09 -12.35
CA ASN A 110 1.87 -33.98 -12.42
C ASN A 110 2.21 -34.62 -11.07
N PHE A 111 1.31 -35.47 -10.58
CA PHE A 111 1.67 -36.61 -9.73
C PHE A 111 0.78 -37.78 -10.09
N ASP A 112 1.16 -38.51 -11.14
CA ASP A 112 0.99 -39.97 -11.25
C ASP A 112 1.60 -40.41 -12.61
N THR A 113 2.89 -40.76 -12.59
CA THR A 113 3.52 -41.65 -13.58
C THR A 113 4.07 -42.87 -12.87
#